data_AF-A0A933HWA1-F1
#
_entry.id   AF-A0A933HWA1-F1
#
_cell.length_a   1.000
_cell.length_b   1.000
_cell.length_c   1.000
_cell.angle_alpha   90.00
_cell.angle_beta   90.00
_cell.angle_gamma   90.00
#
_symmetry.space_group_name_H-M   'P 1'
#
loop_
_entity.id
_entity.type
_entity.pdbx_description
1 polymer ?
#
loop_
_entity_poly.entity_id
_entity_poly.type
_entity_poly.pdbx_seq_one_letter_code
_entity_poly.pdbx_strand_id
1 'polypeptide(L)'
;MKKLFAIVVVLAAGTAAFILLQGRVPGLGGDKSVLRRKSLRFLECLKFKNFAEAAAFHHPDELKSHPEIPRQLEDFFKIPPENLDIQDINVDFVEIDSTGQRARVKTVSGVHVLNTKEDRRPEAVLYWKKMDGQWHLDLRTTLERGPRGP
;
A
#
# COMPACT_ATOMS: atom_id res chain seq x y z
N MET A 1 -51.93 0.30 -2.13
CA MET A 1 -50.78 -0.57 -1.82
C MET A 1 -49.72 -0.61 -2.93
N LYS A 2 -50.07 -0.86 -4.21
CA LYS A 2 -49.08 -0.93 -5.31
C LYS A 2 -48.23 0.35 -5.53
N LYS A 3 -48.83 1.55 -5.36
CA LYS A 3 -48.14 2.84 -5.53
C LYS A 3 -47.10 3.13 -4.43
N LEU A 4 -47.33 2.65 -3.20
CA LEU A 4 -46.40 2.84 -2.08
C LEU A 4 -45.16 1.95 -2.26
N PHE A 5 -45.35 0.73 -2.74
CA PHE A 5 -44.27 -0.21 -3.02
C PHE A 5 -43.34 0.31 -4.12
N ALA A 6 -43.91 0.91 -5.18
CA ALA A 6 -43.13 1.53 -6.24
C ALA A 6 -42.25 2.70 -5.73
N ILE A 7 -42.77 3.52 -4.81
CA ILE A 7 -42.01 4.63 -4.22
C ILE A 7 -40.86 4.12 -3.35
N VAL A 8 -41.09 3.08 -2.54
CA VAL A 8 -40.03 2.47 -1.71
C VAL A 8 -38.94 1.84 -2.58
N VAL A 9 -39.29 1.18 -3.68
CA VAL A 9 -38.30 0.60 -4.61
C VAL A 9 -37.49 1.68 -5.32
N VAL A 10 -38.13 2.78 -5.76
CA VAL A 10 -37.43 3.91 -6.40
C VAL A 10 -36.53 4.64 -5.41
N LEU A 11 -36.96 4.83 -4.16
CA LEU A 11 -36.12 5.39 -3.09
C LEU A 11 -34.94 4.47 -2.76
N ALA A 12 -35.18 3.16 -2.61
CA ALA A 12 -34.13 2.19 -2.36
C ALA A 12 -33.10 2.15 -3.50
N ALA A 13 -33.57 2.17 -4.76
CA ALA A 13 -32.71 2.21 -5.95
C ALA A 13 -31.92 3.52 -6.04
N GLY A 14 -32.55 4.67 -5.74
CA GLY A 14 -31.88 5.97 -5.70
C GLY A 14 -30.81 6.06 -4.61
N THR A 15 -31.09 5.55 -3.41
CA THR A 15 -30.09 5.47 -2.33
C THR A 15 -28.95 4.51 -2.66
N ALA A 16 -29.23 3.36 -3.28
CA ALA A 16 -28.21 2.42 -3.70
C ALA A 16 -27.31 3.02 -4.80
N ALA A 17 -27.89 3.71 -5.78
CA ALA A 17 -27.15 4.40 -6.84
C ALA A 17 -26.27 5.53 -6.28
N PHE A 18 -26.76 6.31 -5.32
CA PHE A 18 -25.97 7.37 -4.66
C PHE A 18 -24.80 6.81 -3.83
N ILE A 19 -24.99 5.67 -3.17
CA ILE A 19 -23.95 4.96 -2.41
C ILE A 19 -22.90 4.34 -3.35
N LEU A 20 -23.31 3.85 -4.53
CA LEU A 20 -22.41 3.37 -5.58
C LEU A 20 -21.57 4.50 -6.18
N LEU A 21 -22.18 5.64 -6.50
CA LEU A 21 -21.50 6.84 -7.03
C LEU A 21 -20.48 7.44 -6.03
N GLN A 22 -20.65 7.23 -4.73
CA GLN A 22 -19.71 7.65 -3.69
C GLN A 22 -18.68 6.57 -3.30
N GLY A 23 -18.60 5.44 -4.01
CA GLY A 23 -17.63 4.38 -3.75
C GLY A 23 -17.82 3.66 -2.41
N ARG A 24 -19.06 3.58 -1.91
CA ARG A 24 -19.41 3.08 -0.57
C ARG A 24 -19.96 1.64 -0.54
N VAL A 25 -20.06 0.93 -1.67
CA VAL A 25 -20.43 -0.50 -1.65
C VAL A 25 -19.18 -1.34 -1.44
N PRO A 26 -19.11 -2.13 -0.37
CA PRO A 26 -17.84 -2.70 -0.02
C PRO A 26 -17.74 -4.18 -0.50
N GLY A 27 -16.58 -4.46 -1.10
CA GLY A 27 -15.78 -5.70 -1.09
C GLY A 27 -14.37 -5.51 -0.45
N LEU A 28 -14.12 -4.76 0.64
CA LEU A 28 -15.00 -3.97 1.51
C LEU A 28 -14.23 -2.78 2.14
N GLY A 29 -13.86 -1.81 1.33
CA GLY A 29 -13.35 -0.51 1.78
C GLY A 29 -12.78 0.24 0.59
N GLY A 30 -13.13 1.53 0.43
CA GLY A 30 -12.70 2.34 -0.72
C GLY A 30 -11.18 2.32 -0.92
N ASP A 31 -10.68 2.94 -1.98
CA ASP A 31 -9.25 2.86 -2.39
C ASP A 31 -8.27 3.03 -1.21
N LYS A 32 -8.58 3.87 -0.21
CA LYS A 32 -7.79 4.01 1.02
C LYS A 32 -7.60 2.71 1.82
N SER A 33 -8.67 1.92 1.96
CA SER A 33 -8.64 0.63 2.65
C SER A 33 -7.88 -0.44 1.86
N VAL A 34 -8.03 -0.44 0.53
CA VAL A 34 -7.23 -1.30 -0.38
C VAL A 34 -5.74 -0.97 -0.23
N LEU A 35 -5.38 0.31 -0.31
CA LEU A 35 -4.02 0.80 -0.14
C LEU A 35 -3.45 0.47 1.24
N ARG A 36 -4.24 0.61 2.31
CA ARG A 36 -3.84 0.21 3.67
C ARG A 36 -3.48 -1.28 3.72
N ARG A 37 -4.36 -2.16 3.23
CA ARG A 37 -4.11 -3.62 3.22
C ARG A 37 -2.90 -3.99 2.38
N LYS A 38 -2.79 -3.44 1.16
CA LYS A 38 -1.63 -3.69 0.28
C LYS A 38 -0.33 -3.20 0.90
N SER A 39 -0.33 -2.04 1.53
CA SER A 39 0.85 -1.49 2.23
C SER A 39 1.28 -2.34 3.41
N LEU A 40 0.33 -2.79 4.24
CA LEU A 40 0.62 -3.71 5.35
C LEU A 40 1.20 -5.03 4.83
N ARG A 41 0.60 -5.61 3.78
CA ARG A 41 1.11 -6.86 3.19
C ARG A 41 2.50 -6.68 2.59
N PHE A 42 2.75 -5.59 1.88
CA PHE A 42 4.09 -5.28 1.35
C PHE A 42 5.14 -5.24 2.47
N LEU A 43 4.86 -4.52 3.56
CA LEU A 43 5.78 -4.44 4.71
C LEU A 43 5.91 -5.79 5.44
N GLU A 44 4.86 -6.60 5.48
CA GLU A 44 4.91 -7.97 5.99
C GLU A 44 5.82 -8.86 5.13
N CYS A 45 5.77 -8.73 3.80
CA CYS A 45 6.72 -9.41 2.93
C CYS A 45 8.17 -9.02 3.25
N LEU A 46 8.45 -7.74 3.57
CA LEU A 46 9.78 -7.31 4.02
C LEU A 46 10.15 -7.93 5.37
N LYS A 47 9.23 -7.94 6.33
CA LYS A 47 9.40 -8.59 7.64
C LYS A 47 9.81 -10.05 7.52
N PHE A 48 9.18 -10.79 6.61
CA PHE A 48 9.48 -12.20 6.36
C PHE A 48 10.48 -12.43 5.23
N LYS A 49 11.15 -11.38 4.73
CA LYS A 49 12.17 -11.45 3.67
C LYS A 49 11.69 -12.13 2.38
N ASN A 50 10.38 -12.06 2.09
CA ASN A 50 9.80 -12.53 0.84
C ASN A 50 9.85 -11.42 -0.22
N PHE A 51 11.06 -11.13 -0.72
CA PHE A 51 11.29 -10.03 -1.65
C PHE A 51 10.68 -10.25 -3.04
N ALA A 52 10.47 -11.51 -3.44
CA ALA A 52 9.79 -11.84 -4.69
C ALA A 52 8.32 -11.41 -4.65
N GLU A 53 7.61 -11.72 -3.56
CA GLU A 53 6.22 -11.27 -3.37
C GLU A 53 6.16 -9.75 -3.17
N ALA A 54 7.10 -9.17 -2.43
CA ALA A 54 7.17 -7.72 -2.25
C ALA A 54 7.37 -6.98 -3.59
N ALA A 55 8.20 -7.52 -4.48
CA ALA A 55 8.39 -6.97 -5.81
C ALA A 55 7.12 -7.03 -6.66
N ALA A 56 6.31 -8.09 -6.54
CA ALA A 56 5.05 -8.28 -7.26
C ALA A 56 3.97 -7.21 -6.97
N PHE A 57 4.20 -6.30 -6.01
CA PHE A 57 3.35 -5.12 -5.84
C PHE A 57 3.56 -4.05 -6.92
N HIS A 58 4.68 -4.05 -7.64
CA HIS A 58 4.91 -3.18 -8.80
C HIS A 58 4.15 -3.66 -10.04
N HIS A 59 4.09 -2.85 -11.09
CA HIS A 59 3.48 -3.27 -12.34
C HIS A 59 4.37 -4.32 -13.06
N PRO A 60 3.82 -5.35 -13.74
CA PRO A 60 4.63 -6.35 -14.43
C PRO A 60 5.63 -5.79 -15.44
N ASP A 61 5.27 -4.71 -16.15
CA ASP A 61 6.18 -4.08 -17.10
C ASP A 61 7.34 -3.34 -16.42
N GLU A 62 7.10 -2.77 -15.23
CA GLU A 62 8.17 -2.18 -14.42
C GLU A 62 9.16 -3.25 -13.96
N LEU A 63 8.66 -4.41 -13.53
CA LEU A 63 9.50 -5.55 -13.14
C LEU A 63 10.35 -6.09 -14.29
N LYS A 64 9.86 -6.02 -15.54
CA LYS A 64 10.65 -6.37 -16.73
C LYS A 64 11.76 -5.35 -16.99
N SER A 65 11.47 -4.06 -16.85
CA SER A 65 12.46 -2.99 -17.06
C SER A 65 13.45 -2.83 -15.91
N HIS A 66 13.07 -3.25 -14.70
CA HIS A 66 13.82 -3.10 -13.46
C HIS A 66 13.92 -4.45 -12.71
N PRO A 67 14.63 -5.44 -13.27
CA PRO A 67 14.79 -6.75 -12.64
C PRO A 67 15.54 -6.68 -11.29
N GLU A 68 16.17 -5.56 -10.96
CA GLU A 68 16.88 -5.30 -9.70
C GLU A 68 15.97 -4.98 -8.50
N ILE A 69 14.67 -4.73 -8.71
CA ILE A 69 13.72 -4.35 -7.64
C ILE A 69 13.75 -5.32 -6.44
N PRO A 70 13.67 -6.65 -6.60
CA PRO A 70 13.71 -7.58 -5.47
C PRO A 70 14.97 -7.39 -4.61
N ARG A 71 16.13 -7.21 -5.24
CA ARG A 71 17.41 -7.00 -4.55
C ARG A 71 17.44 -5.66 -3.81
N GLN A 72 16.84 -4.62 -4.37
CA GLN A 72 16.78 -3.30 -3.71
C GLN A 72 15.86 -3.28 -2.50
N LEU A 73 14.83 -4.14 -2.47
CA LEU A 73 13.93 -4.27 -1.34
C LEU A 73 14.62 -4.84 -0.10
N GLU A 74 15.73 -5.56 -0.25
CA GLU A 74 16.58 -6.02 0.86
C GLU A 74 17.09 -4.84 1.70
N ASP A 75 17.38 -3.71 1.06
CA ASP A 75 17.90 -2.49 1.68
C ASP A 75 16.79 -1.48 2.05
N PHE A 76 15.51 -1.87 2.08
CA PHE A 76 14.39 -0.94 2.27
C PHE A 76 14.53 -0.07 3.53
N PHE A 77 14.99 -0.66 4.63
CA PHE A 77 15.21 0.02 5.93
C PHE A 77 16.60 0.62 6.08
N LYS A 78 17.47 0.52 5.06
CA LYS A 78 18.89 0.91 5.11
C LYS A 78 19.68 0.26 6.26
N ILE A 79 19.22 -0.91 6.70
CA ILE A 79 19.82 -1.77 7.71
C ILE A 79 19.99 -3.15 7.04
N PRO A 80 21.14 -3.82 7.17
CA PRO A 80 21.30 -5.16 6.61
C PRO A 80 20.20 -6.10 7.11
N PRO A 81 19.52 -6.86 6.24
CA PRO A 81 18.34 -7.65 6.59
C PRO A 81 18.64 -8.73 7.64
N GLU A 82 19.88 -9.21 7.75
CA GLU A 82 20.34 -10.13 8.80
C GLU A 82 20.42 -9.49 10.19
N ASN A 83 20.57 -8.17 10.27
CA ASN A 83 20.66 -7.41 11.52
C ASN A 83 19.34 -6.73 11.89
N LEU A 84 18.27 -7.00 11.15
CA LEU A 84 16.98 -6.32 11.27
C LEU A 84 15.90 -7.29 11.73
N ASP A 85 15.29 -7.01 12.87
CA ASP A 85 14.04 -7.64 13.32
C ASP A 85 12.90 -6.62 13.24
N ILE A 86 11.91 -6.86 12.39
CA ILE A 86 10.75 -5.96 12.22
C ILE A 86 9.62 -6.47 13.11
N GLN A 87 9.31 -5.71 14.16
CA GLN A 87 8.38 -6.11 15.21
C GLN A 87 6.94 -5.75 14.84
N ASP A 88 6.64 -4.45 14.85
CA ASP A 88 5.32 -3.88 14.55
C ASP A 88 5.33 -3.08 13.24
N ILE A 89 4.20 -3.15 12.52
CA ILE A 89 3.99 -2.46 11.26
C ILE A 89 2.66 -1.72 11.34
N ASN A 90 2.69 -0.41 11.09
CA ASN A 90 1.53 0.45 11.13
C ASN A 90 1.42 1.35 9.90
N VAL A 91 0.17 1.60 9.47
CA VAL A 91 -0.16 2.62 8.47
C VAL A 91 -0.76 3.82 9.20
N ASP A 92 -0.04 4.94 9.16
CA ASP A 92 -0.45 6.19 9.80
C ASP A 92 -1.58 6.86 9.03
N PHE A 93 -1.35 7.12 7.73
CA PHE A 93 -2.34 7.76 6.88
C PHE A 93 -2.26 7.28 5.43
N VAL A 94 -3.41 7.42 4.75
CA VAL A 94 -3.54 7.19 3.31
C VAL A 94 -4.16 8.42 2.67
N GLU A 95 -3.46 8.98 1.69
CA GLU A 95 -3.89 10.13 0.92
C GLU A 95 -3.93 9.76 -0.56
N ILE A 96 -5.05 10.06 -1.21
CA ILE A 96 -5.27 9.86 -2.64
C ILE A 96 -5.37 11.26 -3.24
N ASP A 97 -4.70 11.48 -4.37
CA ASP A 97 -4.73 12.77 -5.04
C ASP A 97 -6.12 13.09 -5.63
N SER A 98 -6.32 14.32 -6.08
CA SER A 98 -7.59 14.76 -6.66
C SER A 98 -7.99 14.01 -7.93
N THR A 99 -7.05 13.34 -8.60
CA THR A 99 -7.30 12.57 -9.82
C THR A 99 -7.80 11.15 -9.52
N GLY A 100 -7.59 10.67 -8.28
CA GLY A 100 -7.88 9.29 -7.91
C GLY A 100 -6.90 8.26 -8.49
N GLN A 101 -5.83 8.71 -9.16
CA GLN A 101 -4.88 7.84 -9.86
C GLN A 101 -3.57 7.64 -9.11
N ARG A 102 -3.29 8.46 -8.10
CA ARG A 102 -2.07 8.38 -7.30
C ARG A 102 -2.39 8.46 -5.83
N ALA A 103 -1.59 7.77 -5.03
CA ALA A 103 -1.70 7.82 -3.60
C ALA A 103 -0.33 7.78 -2.93
N ARG A 104 -0.28 8.30 -1.70
CA ARG A 104 0.84 8.11 -0.79
C ARG A 104 0.32 7.50 0.51
N VAL A 105 1.09 6.57 1.06
CA VAL A 105 0.80 5.90 2.32
C VAL A 105 1.98 6.11 3.24
N LYS A 106 1.78 6.80 4.36
CA LYS A 106 2.80 6.92 5.41
C LYS A 106 2.69 5.72 6.34
N THR A 107 3.83 5.13 6.66
CA THR A 107 3.94 3.96 7.52
C THR A 107 5.01 4.17 8.58
N VAL A 108 4.80 3.55 9.73
CA VAL A 108 5.78 3.48 10.81
C VAL A 108 6.00 2.02 11.14
N SER A 109 7.25 1.63 11.30
CA SER A 109 7.62 0.27 11.70
C SER A 109 8.47 0.33 12.94
N GLY A 110 8.18 -0.50 13.95
CA GLY A 110 9.11 -0.76 15.03
C GLY A 110 10.11 -1.81 14.58
N VAL A 111 11.40 -1.49 14.71
CA VAL A 111 12.48 -2.39 14.32
C VAL A 111 13.53 -2.48 15.43
N HIS A 112 14.00 -3.69 15.68
CA HIS A 112 15.11 -3.96 16.58
C HIS A 112 16.35 -4.27 15.76
N VAL A 113 17.43 -3.53 16.00
CA VAL A 113 18.71 -3.69 15.31
C VAL A 113 19.59 -4.64 16.12
N LEU A 114 19.75 -5.87 15.64
CA LEU A 114 20.30 -6.99 16.40
C LEU A 114 21.75 -6.80 16.83
N ASN A 115 22.58 -6.20 15.97
CA ASN A 115 24.01 -6.02 16.24
C ASN A 115 24.31 -4.86 17.21
N THR A 116 23.48 -3.81 17.23
CA THR A 116 23.62 -2.66 18.15
C THR A 116 22.70 -2.73 19.36
N LYS A 117 21.72 -3.65 19.36
CA LYS A 117 20.65 -3.77 20.37
C LYS A 117 19.83 -2.50 20.52
N GLU A 118 19.62 -1.80 19.41
CA GLU A 118 18.91 -0.52 19.37
C GLU A 118 17.51 -0.69 18.80
N ASP A 119 16.50 -0.16 19.49
CA ASP A 119 15.14 -0.07 18.95
C ASP A 119 14.97 1.24 18.19
N ARG A 120 14.46 1.14 16.95
CA ARG A 120 14.18 2.28 16.08
C ARG A 120 12.73 2.27 15.62
N ARG A 121 12.21 3.45 15.25
CA ARG A 121 10.89 3.63 14.64
C ARG A 121 10.99 4.36 13.29
N PRO A 122 11.57 3.73 12.25
CA PRO A 122 11.64 4.34 10.94
C PRO A 122 10.25 4.67 10.39
N GLU A 123 10.14 5.88 9.83
CA GLU A 123 9.00 6.28 9.01
C GLU A 123 9.32 6.05 7.53
N ALA A 124 8.31 5.67 6.76
CA ALA A 124 8.41 5.45 5.33
C ALA A 124 7.18 6.02 4.62
N VAL A 125 7.37 6.52 3.40
CA VAL A 125 6.27 6.82 2.49
C VAL A 125 6.32 5.82 1.34
N LEU A 126 5.19 5.16 1.11
CA LEU A 126 4.95 4.28 -0.03
C LEU A 126 4.13 5.07 -1.06
N TYR A 127 4.63 5.16 -2.28
CA TYR A 127 3.92 5.77 -3.39
C TYR A 127 3.20 4.69 -4.19
N TRP A 128 1.93 4.95 -4.51
CA TRP A 128 1.09 4.03 -5.27
C TRP A 128 0.51 4.73 -6.48
N LYS A 129 0.37 3.98 -7.57
CA LYS A 129 -0.26 4.42 -8.81
C LYS A 129 -1.35 3.44 -9.21
N LYS A 130 -2.47 3.97 -9.69
CA LYS A 130 -3.56 3.18 -10.26
C LYS A 130 -3.29 2.96 -11.75
N MET A 131 -3.20 1.70 -12.16
CA MET A 131 -2.99 1.27 -13.55
C MET A 131 -3.98 0.14 -13.82
N ASP A 132 -4.71 0.22 -14.94
CA ASP A 132 -5.74 -0.76 -15.32
C ASP A 132 -6.75 -1.06 -14.19
N GLY A 133 -7.09 -0.03 -13.42
CA GLY A 133 -8.02 -0.11 -12.29
C GLY A 133 -7.44 -0.70 -11.00
N GLN A 134 -6.18 -1.12 -10.98
CA GLN A 134 -5.51 -1.72 -9.84
C GLN A 134 -4.38 -0.83 -9.27
N TRP A 135 -4.14 -0.94 -7.97
CA TRP A 135 -3.07 -0.20 -7.30
C TRP A 135 -1.76 -0.98 -7.30
N HIS A 136 -0.73 -0.36 -7.85
CA HIS A 136 0.65 -0.84 -7.91
C HIS A 136 1.57 0.09 -7.13
N LEU A 137 2.60 -0.49 -6.52
CA LEU A 137 3.65 0.26 -5.85
C LEU A 137 4.50 0.95 -6.92
N ASP A 138 4.70 2.24 -6.75
CA ASP A 138 5.46 3.08 -7.68
C ASP A 138 6.97 2.92 -7.38
N LEU A 139 7.77 2.87 -8.44
CA LEU A 139 9.23 2.80 -8.42
C LEU A 139 9.90 3.82 -7.48
N ARG A 140 9.28 4.99 -7.26
CA ARG A 140 9.78 6.01 -6.31
C ARG A 140 9.92 5.47 -4.88
N THR A 141 9.15 4.45 -4.54
CA THR A 141 9.23 3.78 -3.24
C THR A 141 10.53 3.00 -3.06
N THR A 142 11.10 2.48 -4.16
CA THR A 142 12.23 1.55 -4.16
C THR A 142 13.50 2.18 -4.74
N LEU A 143 13.43 2.70 -5.97
CA LEU A 143 14.56 3.18 -6.75
C LEU A 143 15.03 4.59 -6.34
N GLU A 144 14.11 5.51 -6.08
CA GLU A 144 14.46 6.92 -5.77
C GLU A 144 14.79 7.17 -4.29
N ARG A 145 14.79 6.13 -3.45
CA ARG A 145 15.22 6.23 -2.05
C ARG A 145 16.71 6.51 -1.86
N GLY A 146 17.46 6.63 -2.95
CA GLY A 146 18.89 6.92 -2.98
C GLY A 146 19.74 5.74 -2.47
N PRO A 147 21.01 5.62 -2.91
CA PRO A 147 21.97 4.75 -2.26
C PRO A 147 22.19 5.20 -0.80
N ARG A 148 22.83 4.35 0.01
CA ARG A 148 23.25 4.74 1.37
C ARG A 148 23.95 6.11 1.28
N GLY A 149 23.59 7.03 2.17
CA GLY A 149 24.52 8.11 2.51
C GLY A 149 25.86 7.47 2.91
N PRO A 150 26.98 8.15 2.61
CA PRO A 150 28.33 7.59 2.79
C PRO A 150 28.55 6.98 4.17
#